data_AF-A0A329MDY9-F1
#
_entry.id   AF-A0A329MDY9-F1
#
_cell.length_a   1.000
_cell.length_b   1.000
_cell.length_c   1.000
_cell.angle_alpha   90.00
_cell.angle_beta   90.00
_cell.angle_gamma   90.00
#
_symmetry.space_group_name_H-M   'P 1'
#
loop_
_entity.id
_entity.type
_entity.pdbx_description
1 polymer ?
#
loop_
_entity_poly.entity_id
_entity_poly.type
_entity_poly.pdbx_seq_one_letter_code
_entity_poly.pdbx_strand_id
1 'polypeptide(L)'
;MGRLAVRHGDSTEALDFIAKSIRSYLDSGNYFLLPQPIAVLAHFFDRIGHYETAAMLSGFATTSFATTYFPEIETAITHLRDVLSDETYESLADRGAATTKADMAKYALEQMDRVRADVDECGPRP
;
A
#
# COMPACT_ATOMS: atom_id res chain seq x y z
N MET A 1 -12.27 15.71 -19.40
CA MET A 1 -10.93 15.58 -18.81
C MET A 1 -10.81 16.09 -17.36
N GLY A 2 -11.89 16.20 -16.56
CA GLY A 2 -11.84 16.82 -15.21
C GLY A 2 -12.01 15.90 -13.99
N ARG A 3 -12.30 14.60 -14.18
CA ARG A 3 -12.52 13.67 -13.05
C ARG A 3 -11.27 12.94 -12.55
N LEU A 4 -10.22 12.85 -13.37
CA LEU A 4 -8.98 12.15 -13.04
C LEU A 4 -8.03 13.05 -12.22
N ALA A 5 -7.90 14.32 -12.58
CA ALA A 5 -7.02 15.27 -11.88
C ALA A 5 -7.47 15.57 -10.43
N VAL A 6 -8.77 15.68 -10.18
CA VAL A 6 -9.29 16.01 -8.84
C VAL A 6 -9.12 14.85 -7.85
N ARG A 7 -9.23 13.59 -8.30
CA ARG A 7 -8.92 12.43 -7.43
C ARG A 7 -7.42 12.24 -7.20
N HIS A 8 -6.59 12.59 -8.19
CA HIS A 8 -5.13 12.48 -8.07
C HIS A 8 -4.55 13.48 -7.07
N GLY A 9 -5.03 14.73 -7.06
CA GLY A 9 -4.51 15.77 -6.14
C GLY A 9 -4.59 15.39 -4.66
N ASP A 10 -5.77 14.94 -4.20
CA ASP A 10 -5.96 14.47 -2.81
C ASP A 10 -5.21 13.15 -2.52
N SER A 11 -5.05 12.28 -3.53
CA SER A 11 -4.34 11.01 -3.37
C SER A 11 -2.83 11.20 -3.24
N THR A 12 -2.24 12.17 -3.94
CA THR A 12 -0.79 12.42 -3.90
C THR A 12 -0.33 13.02 -2.57
N GLU A 13 -1.10 13.94 -2.00
CA GLU A 13 -0.77 14.52 -0.68
C GLU A 13 -0.89 13.47 0.44
N ALA A 14 -1.92 12.62 0.39
CA ALA A 14 -2.07 11.49 1.31
C ALA A 14 -0.89 10.50 1.20
N LEU A 15 -0.44 10.20 -0.02
CA LEU A 15 0.73 9.34 -0.24
C LEU A 15 2.04 9.98 0.25
N ASP A 16 2.22 11.30 0.10
CA ASP A 16 3.40 11.98 0.66
C ASP A 16 3.41 11.92 2.19
N PHE A 17 2.25 12.13 2.82
CA PHE A 17 2.11 12.00 4.27
C PHE A 17 2.38 10.58 4.76
N ILE A 18 1.88 9.57 4.05
CA ILE A 18 2.15 8.16 4.34
C ILE A 18 3.65 7.85 4.19
N ALA A 19 4.29 8.31 3.11
CA ALA A 19 5.71 8.09 2.87
C ALA A 19 6.56 8.72 4.00
N LYS A 20 6.24 9.94 4.41
CA LYS A 20 6.89 10.61 5.54
C LYS A 20 6.72 9.83 6.84
N SER A 21 5.53 9.33 7.11
CA SER A 21 5.24 8.53 8.31
C SER A 21 6.06 7.23 8.33
N ILE A 22 6.10 6.51 7.22
CA ILE A 22 6.87 5.26 7.08
C ILE A 22 8.38 5.52 7.25
N ARG A 23 8.91 6.59 6.65
CA ARG A 23 10.32 7.01 6.84
C ARG A 23 10.62 7.31 8.31
N SER A 24 9.74 8.04 8.99
CA SER A 24 9.91 8.32 10.42
C SER A 24 9.95 7.05 11.28
N TYR A 25 9.18 6.01 10.92
CA TYR A 25 9.22 4.72 11.64
C TYR A 25 10.51 3.94 11.38
N LEU A 26 11.04 4.00 10.16
CA LEU A 26 12.36 3.44 9.83
C LEU A 26 13.47 4.15 10.61
N ASP A 27 13.48 5.48 10.59
CA ASP A 27 14.52 6.29 11.22
C ASP A 27 14.52 6.16 12.75
N SER A 28 13.33 6.08 13.36
CA SER A 28 13.18 5.91 14.81
C SER A 28 13.28 4.46 15.28
N GLY A 29 13.15 3.48 14.37
CA GLY A 29 12.97 2.07 14.71
C GLY A 29 11.65 1.75 15.43
N ASN A 30 10.73 2.72 15.54
CA ASN A 30 9.44 2.53 16.20
C ASN A 30 8.37 2.15 15.18
N TYR A 31 8.15 0.85 15.02
CA TYR A 31 7.18 0.30 14.07
C TYR A 31 5.81 0.00 14.67
N PHE A 32 5.50 0.52 15.86
CA PHE A 32 4.25 0.18 16.57
C PHE A 32 3.01 0.50 15.72
N LEU A 33 3.01 1.66 15.07
CA LEU A 33 1.90 2.10 14.22
C LEU A 33 2.13 1.85 12.74
N LEU A 34 3.21 1.16 12.33
CA LEU A 34 3.50 0.89 10.92
C LEU A 34 2.34 0.16 10.19
N PRO A 35 1.63 -0.81 10.79
CA PRO A 35 0.55 -1.51 10.08
C PRO A 35 -0.60 -0.59 9.61
N GLN A 36 -0.82 0.56 10.26
CA GLN A 36 -1.90 1.50 9.90
C GLN A 36 -1.70 2.15 8.51
N PRO A 37 -0.58 2.86 8.23
CA PRO A 37 -0.32 3.38 6.89
C PRO A 37 -0.16 2.26 5.85
N ILE A 38 0.31 1.06 6.24
CA ILE A 38 0.40 -0.07 5.30
C ILE A 38 -0.99 -0.57 4.88
N ALA A 39 -1.98 -0.59 5.77
CA ALA A 39 -3.37 -0.92 5.40
C ALA A 39 -3.95 0.09 4.40
N VAL A 40 -3.72 1.38 4.62
CA VAL A 40 -4.15 2.43 3.70
C VAL A 40 -3.47 2.29 2.33
N LEU A 41 -2.17 1.97 2.31
CA LEU A 41 -1.45 1.71 1.06
C LEU A 41 -1.98 0.48 0.34
N ALA A 42 -2.22 -0.63 1.02
CA ALA A 42 -2.77 -1.83 0.41
C ALA A 42 -4.07 -1.53 -0.33
N HIS A 43 -4.99 -0.79 0.32
CA HIS A 43 -6.22 -0.34 -0.32
C HIS A 43 -5.96 0.59 -1.51
N PHE A 44 -5.00 1.52 -1.40
CA PHE A 44 -4.63 2.38 -2.53
C PHE A 44 -4.11 1.58 -3.73
N PHE A 45 -3.15 0.66 -3.53
CA PHE A 45 -2.57 -0.15 -4.61
C PHE A 45 -3.60 -1.07 -5.27
N ASP A 46 -4.56 -1.60 -4.50
CA ASP A 46 -5.70 -2.34 -5.04
C ASP A 46 -6.52 -1.47 -6.02
N ARG A 47 -6.83 -0.24 -5.62
CA ARG A 47 -7.62 0.71 -6.43
C ARG A 47 -6.95 1.15 -7.73
N ILE A 48 -5.62 1.12 -7.79
CA ILE A 48 -4.85 1.49 -8.99
C ILE A 48 -4.37 0.28 -9.81
N GLY A 49 -4.76 -0.95 -9.43
CA GLY A 49 -4.51 -2.16 -10.21
C GLY A 49 -3.18 -2.88 -9.92
N HIS A 50 -2.46 -2.46 -8.88
CA HIS A 50 -1.21 -3.11 -8.45
C HIS A 50 -1.51 -4.22 -7.44
N TYR A 51 -2.23 -5.25 -7.90
CA TYR A 51 -2.84 -6.26 -7.03
C TYR A 51 -1.82 -7.09 -6.23
N GLU A 52 -0.69 -7.47 -6.83
CA GLU A 52 0.34 -8.25 -6.10
C GLU A 52 0.95 -7.46 -4.95
N THR A 53 1.26 -6.18 -5.18
CA THR A 53 1.75 -5.27 -4.16
C THR A 53 0.69 -5.09 -3.06
N ALA A 54 -0.57 -4.89 -3.44
CA ALA A 54 -1.66 -4.75 -2.50
C ALA A 54 -1.83 -5.99 -1.62
N ALA A 55 -1.71 -7.20 -2.17
CA ALA A 55 -1.78 -8.46 -1.42
C ALA A 55 -0.61 -8.65 -0.43
N MET A 56 0.62 -8.31 -0.84
CA MET A 56 1.78 -8.29 0.07
C MET A 56 1.58 -7.33 1.24
N LEU A 57 1.09 -6.12 0.96
CA LEU A 57 0.87 -5.09 1.99
C LEU A 57 -0.31 -5.46 2.92
N SER A 58 -1.40 -6.01 2.36
CA SER A 58 -2.57 -6.41 3.16
C SER A 58 -2.21 -7.55 4.11
N GLY A 59 -1.44 -8.54 3.65
CA GLY A 59 -0.97 -9.64 4.49
C GLY A 59 -0.16 -9.18 5.69
N PHE A 60 0.69 -8.15 5.53
CA PHE A 60 1.38 -7.55 6.66
C PHE A 60 0.45 -6.76 7.59
N ALA A 61 -0.42 -5.93 7.02
CA ALA A 61 -1.30 -5.05 7.79
C ALA A 61 -2.27 -5.82 8.71
N THR A 62 -2.74 -6.99 8.28
CA THR A 62 -3.70 -7.83 9.02
C THR A 62 -3.07 -8.62 10.17
N THR A 63 -1.74 -8.68 10.27
CA THR A 63 -1.05 -9.30 11.42
C THR A 63 -1.21 -8.51 12.73
N SER A 64 -1.78 -7.30 12.66
CA SER A 64 -1.84 -6.34 13.76
C SER A 64 -3.23 -5.72 13.88
N PHE A 65 -3.48 -4.94 14.92
CA PHE A 65 -4.76 -4.26 15.15
C PHE A 65 -5.14 -3.18 14.10
N ALA A 66 -4.39 -3.02 13.01
CA ALA A 66 -4.68 -2.02 11.98
C ALA A 66 -6.04 -2.24 11.31
N THR A 67 -6.50 -3.48 11.18
CA THR A 67 -7.84 -3.82 10.66
C THR A 67 -8.96 -3.23 11.50
N THR A 68 -8.73 -2.96 12.79
CA THR A 68 -9.70 -2.27 13.66
C THR A 68 -9.83 -0.78 13.32
N TYR A 69 -8.75 -0.15 12.86
CA TYR A 69 -8.72 1.29 12.57
C TYR A 69 -9.09 1.62 11.12
N PHE A 70 -8.97 0.66 10.21
CA PHE A 70 -9.22 0.86 8.79
C PHE A 70 -9.95 -0.36 8.18
N PRO A 71 -11.27 -0.49 8.41
CA PRO A 71 -12.06 -1.63 7.94
C PRO A 71 -12.13 -1.74 6.41
N GLU A 72 -11.84 -0.67 5.67
CA GLU A 72 -11.79 -0.64 4.21
C GLU A 72 -10.74 -1.60 3.62
N ILE A 73 -9.78 -2.06 4.45
CA ILE A 73 -8.84 -3.12 4.07
C ILE A 73 -9.55 -4.44 3.76
N GLU A 74 -10.66 -4.76 4.43
CA GLU A 74 -11.43 -5.99 4.19
C GLU A 74 -12.06 -6.00 2.78
N THR A 75 -12.47 -4.82 2.32
CA THR A 75 -12.99 -4.65 0.95
C THR A 75 -11.88 -4.87 -0.08
N ALA A 76 -10.68 -4.34 0.18
CA ALA A 76 -9.53 -4.58 -0.70
C ALA A 76 -9.15 -6.07 -0.70
N ILE A 77 -9.10 -6.73 0.45
CA ILE A 77 -8.80 -8.18 0.54
C ILE A 77 -9.81 -9.00 -0.26
N THR A 78 -11.11 -8.68 -0.15
CA THR A 78 -12.16 -9.35 -0.91
C THR A 78 -11.95 -9.19 -2.42
N HIS A 79 -11.63 -7.98 -2.88
CA HIS A 79 -11.34 -7.71 -4.29
C HIS A 79 -10.06 -8.41 -4.77
N LEU A 80 -9.00 -8.41 -3.95
CA LEU A 80 -7.73 -9.06 -4.27
C LEU A 80 -7.88 -10.58 -4.44
N ARG A 81 -8.71 -11.23 -3.60
CA ARG A 81 -9.03 -12.65 -3.74
C ARG A 81 -9.79 -12.95 -5.04
N ASP A 82 -10.68 -12.06 -5.46
CA ASP A 82 -11.43 -12.20 -6.73
C ASP A 82 -10.50 -12.07 -7.95
N VAL A 83 -9.60 -11.08 -7.96
CA VAL A 83 -8.74 -10.80 -9.13
C VAL A 83 -7.49 -11.66 -9.20
N LEU A 84 -6.91 -12.09 -8.08
CA LEU A 84 -5.71 -12.94 -8.03
C LEU A 84 -6.04 -14.43 -7.89
N SER A 85 -7.27 -14.79 -7.54
CA SER A 85 -7.64 -16.07 -6.93
C SER A 85 -7.16 -16.21 -5.49
N ASP A 86 -7.89 -17.00 -4.70
CA ASP A 86 -7.61 -17.23 -3.27
C ASP A 86 -6.19 -17.75 -3.03
N GLU A 87 -5.72 -18.73 -3.80
CA GLU A 87 -4.39 -19.34 -3.62
C GLU A 87 -3.25 -18.33 -3.81
N THR A 88 -3.34 -17.50 -4.84
CA THR A 88 -2.30 -16.50 -5.13
C THR A 88 -2.31 -15.38 -4.11
N TYR A 89 -3.51 -14.92 -3.73
CA TYR A 89 -3.67 -13.96 -2.64
C TYR A 89 -3.06 -14.49 -1.34
N GLU A 90 -3.36 -15.72 -0.94
CA GLU A 90 -2.87 -16.30 0.30
C GLU A 90 -1.35 -16.45 0.30
N SER A 91 -0.77 -16.93 -0.80
CA SER A 91 0.69 -17.02 -0.93
C SER A 91 1.39 -15.65 -0.77
N LEU A 92 0.84 -14.60 -1.38
CA LEU A 92 1.38 -13.24 -1.26
C LEU A 92 1.14 -12.64 0.13
N ALA A 93 -0.04 -12.85 0.70
CA ALA A 93 -0.38 -12.36 2.03
C ALA A 93 0.49 -13.02 3.11
N ASP A 94 0.74 -14.33 3.01
CA ASP A 94 1.63 -15.06 3.92
C ASP A 94 3.06 -14.55 3.85
N ARG A 95 3.55 -14.25 2.64
CA ARG A 95 4.87 -13.61 2.45
C ARG A 95 4.90 -12.22 3.08
N GLY A 96 3.84 -11.44 2.91
CA GLY A 96 3.67 -10.14 3.57
C GLY A 96 3.72 -10.25 5.09
N ALA A 97 2.95 -11.19 5.66
CA ALA A 97 2.88 -11.45 7.09
C ALA A 97 4.22 -11.93 7.68
N ALA A 98 5.01 -12.69 6.92
CA ALA A 98 6.32 -13.17 7.33
C ALA A 98 7.43 -12.10 7.20
N THR A 99 7.17 -10.98 6.53
CA THR A 99 8.16 -9.92 6.30
C THR A 99 8.42 -9.12 7.59
N THR A 100 9.68 -8.76 7.85
CA THR A 100 10.01 -7.94 9.02
C THR A 100 9.42 -6.54 8.88
N LYS A 101 9.16 -5.85 10.01
CA LYS A 101 8.59 -4.49 9.97
C LYS A 101 9.49 -3.51 9.22
N ALA A 102 10.81 -3.63 9.38
CA ALA A 102 11.78 -2.78 8.68
C ALA A 102 11.79 -3.05 7.17
N ASP A 103 11.76 -4.31 6.76
CA ASP A 103 11.77 -4.67 5.33
C ASP A 103 10.44 -4.31 4.68
N MET A 104 9.32 -4.46 5.39
CA MET A 104 8.02 -4.02 4.90
C MET A 104 7.96 -2.51 4.70
N ALA A 105 8.50 -1.73 5.64
CA ALA A 105 8.57 -0.28 5.50
C ALA A 105 9.42 0.15 4.29
N LYS A 106 10.57 -0.51 4.05
CA LYS A 106 11.39 -0.27 2.85
C LYS A 106 10.64 -0.66 1.58
N TYR A 107 10.07 -1.86 1.56
CA TYR A 107 9.28 -2.35 0.43
C TYR A 107 8.16 -1.38 0.07
N ALA A 108 7.37 -0.91 1.05
CA ALA A 108 6.30 0.04 0.82
C ALA A 108 6.81 1.35 0.18
N LEU A 109 7.91 1.91 0.68
CA LEU A 109 8.51 3.12 0.10
C LEU A 109 8.97 2.90 -1.35
N GLU A 110 9.61 1.76 -1.64
CA GLU A 110 10.02 1.40 -2.99
C GLU A 110 8.83 1.29 -3.94
N GLN A 111 7.71 0.68 -3.51
CA GLN A 111 6.51 0.58 -4.35
C GLN A 111 5.87 1.94 -4.63
N MET A 112 5.86 2.83 -3.64
CA MET A 112 5.36 4.19 -3.81
C MET A 112 6.21 4.99 -4.81
N ASP A 113 7.53 4.84 -4.75
CA ASP A 113 8.44 5.52 -5.67
C ASP A 113 8.33 4.96 -7.09
N ARG A 114 8.10 3.65 -7.26
CA ARG A 114 7.82 3.05 -8.59
C ARG A 114 6.56 3.62 -9.22
N VAL A 115 5.45 3.68 -8.47
CA VAL A 115 4.19 4.24 -9.00
C VAL A 115 4.32 5.72 -9.36
N ARG A 116 5.10 6.49 -8.59
CA ARG A 116 5.41 7.89 -8.94
C ARG A 116 6.19 7.98 -10.25
N ALA A 117 7.22 7.15 -10.41
CA ALA A 117 8.03 7.12 -11.62
C ALA A 117 7.20 6.75 -12.86
N ASP A 118 6.32 5.75 -12.76
CA ASP A 118 5.43 5.35 -13.86
C ASP A 118 4.48 6.49 -14.30
N VAL A 119 4.01 7.30 -13.34
CA VAL A 119 3.16 8.47 -13.63
C VAL A 119 3.96 9.59 -14.31
N ASP A 120 5.18 9.86 -13.85
CA ASP A 120 6.06 10.88 -14.42
C ASP A 120 6.54 10.50 -15.84
N GLU A 121 6.77 9.21 -16.11
CA GLU A 121 7.13 8.71 -17.44
C GLU A 121 5.96 8.74 -18.45
N CYS A 122 4.71 8.74 -17.98
CA CYS A 122 3.49 8.84 -18.79
C CYS A 122 3.01 10.29 -19.02
N GLY A 123 3.74 11.30 -18.49
CA GLY A 123 3.48 12.72 -18.76
C GLY A 123 4.05 13.17 -20.11
N PRO A 124 3.43 14.14 -20.83
CA PRO A 124 4.03 14.68 -22.05
C PRO A 124 5.37 15.35 -21.70
N ARG A 125 6.47 14.79 -22.22
CA ARG A 125 7.77 15.47 -22.21
C ARG A 125 7.66 16.79 -23.00
N PRO A 126 8.37 17.85 -22.58
CA PRO A 126 8.35 19.15 -23.25
C PRO A 126 8.81 19.08 -24.71
#